data_AF-A0A543FZ33-F1
#
_entry.id   AF-A0A543FZ33-F1
#
_cell.length_a   1.000
_cell.length_b   1.000
_cell.length_c   1.000
_cell.angle_alpha   90.00
_cell.angle_beta   90.00
_cell.angle_gamma   90.00
#
_symmetry.space_group_name_H-M   'P 1'
#
loop_
_entity.id
_entity.type
_entity.pdbx_description
1 polymer ?
#
loop_
_entity_poly.entity_id
_entity_poly.type
_entity_poly.pdbx_seq_one_letter_code
_entity_poly.pdbx_strand_id
1 'polypeptide(L)'
;MSGWDSYRVVYGAELRAAAHEFDDHGWPVVAASPTALLLVTGTALDVFEVPATVGRQVCSHLRDTGSVVPIAATPTGAWWFPVTPGAVLPAELRDVEGVVLHTAGAAVLAPPSEVADGWVHWRVAPALTGYRVPDADTILHAAADALRWRADRNPHPGAQRPAGALAVGMRSSLM
;
A
#
# COMPACT_ATOMS: atom_id res chain seq x y z
N MET A 1 16.41 -19.82 32.19
CA MET A 1 15.64 -18.65 31.72
C MET A 1 16.59 -17.47 31.55
N SER A 2 17.32 -17.37 30.42
CA SER A 2 18.38 -16.35 30.27
C SER A 2 18.47 -15.75 28.86
N GLY A 3 18.11 -16.47 27.79
CA GLY A 3 18.10 -15.89 26.44
C GLY A 3 16.84 -15.10 26.10
N TRP A 4 15.68 -15.53 26.60
CA TRP A 4 14.38 -14.94 26.25
C TRP A 4 14.16 -13.55 26.86
N ASP A 5 14.62 -13.34 28.10
CA ASP A 5 14.51 -12.04 28.75
C ASP A 5 15.48 -11.01 28.14
N SER A 6 16.68 -11.43 27.74
CA SER A 6 17.61 -10.59 26.99
C SER A 6 17.05 -10.18 25.63
N TYR A 7 16.41 -11.11 24.91
CA TYR A 7 15.76 -10.82 23.63
C TYR A 7 14.65 -9.77 23.78
N ARG A 8 13.76 -9.93 24.78
CA ARG A 8 12.67 -8.97 25.03
C ARG A 8 13.17 -7.58 25.42
N VAL A 9 14.26 -7.51 26.18
CA VAL A 9 14.85 -6.22 26.58
C VAL A 9 15.47 -5.50 25.38
N VAL A 10 16.23 -6.23 24.55
CA VAL A 10 16.84 -5.69 23.33
C VAL A 10 15.77 -5.25 22.35
N TYR A 11 14.81 -6.13 22.07
CA TYR A 11 13.72 -5.82 21.15
C TYR A 11 12.87 -4.65 21.65
N GLY A 12 12.56 -4.60 22.94
CA GLY A 12 11.88 -3.44 23.54
C GLY A 12 12.68 -2.14 23.41
N ALA A 13 14.02 -2.18 23.39
CA ALA A 13 14.86 -1.02 23.13
C ALA A 13 14.82 -0.60 21.65
N GLU A 14 14.80 -1.56 20.72
CA GLU A 14 14.63 -1.30 19.29
C GLU A 14 13.28 -0.63 18.99
N LEU A 15 12.18 -1.08 19.62
CA LEU A 15 10.88 -0.41 19.50
C LEU A 15 10.90 1.02 20.00
N ARG A 16 11.52 1.28 21.16
CA ARG A 16 11.62 2.65 21.69
C ARG A 16 12.45 3.54 20.78
N ALA A 17 13.56 3.02 20.25
CA ALA A 17 14.38 3.75 19.29
C ALA A 17 13.60 4.07 18.01
N ALA A 18 12.87 3.10 17.44
CA ALA A 18 12.03 3.32 16.28
C ALA A 18 10.89 4.32 16.55
N ALA A 19 10.27 4.28 17.75
CA ALA A 19 9.26 5.26 18.13
C ALA A 19 9.83 6.69 18.16
N HIS A 20 10.99 6.88 18.79
CA HIS A 20 11.68 8.17 18.78
C HIS A 20 12.06 8.61 17.36
N GLU A 21 12.56 7.69 16.54
CA GLU A 21 12.92 7.99 15.15
C GLU A 21 11.69 8.45 14.34
N PHE A 22 10.53 7.83 14.54
CA PHE A 22 9.29 8.28 13.90
C PHE A 22 8.87 9.67 14.38
N ASP A 23 8.84 9.91 15.70
CA ASP A 23 8.45 11.21 16.24
C ASP A 23 9.41 12.34 15.82
N ASP A 24 10.73 12.08 15.82
CA ASP A 24 11.77 13.03 15.38
C ASP A 24 11.60 13.42 13.90
N HIS A 25 11.05 12.51 13.10
CA HIS A 25 10.75 12.73 11.68
C HIS A 25 9.28 13.14 11.43
N GLY A 26 8.51 13.43 12.49
CA GLY A 26 7.16 13.95 12.40
C GLY A 26 6.11 12.90 12.01
N TRP A 27 6.40 11.61 12.17
CA TRP A 27 5.45 10.51 11.95
C TRP A 27 4.83 10.14 13.31
N PRO A 28 3.58 10.54 13.62
CA PRO A 28 3.11 10.53 15.00
C PRO A 28 2.86 9.12 15.53
N VAL A 29 3.55 8.75 16.60
CA VAL A 29 3.31 7.50 17.33
C VAL A 29 2.19 7.71 18.35
N VAL A 30 1.08 6.98 18.21
CA VAL A 30 -0.07 7.09 19.13
C VAL A 30 -0.04 6.07 20.27
N ALA A 31 0.64 4.93 20.05
CA ALA A 31 0.85 3.94 21.08
C ALA A 31 2.12 3.13 20.82
N ALA A 32 2.79 2.77 21.91
CA ALA A 32 3.90 1.83 21.92
C ALA A 32 3.67 0.80 23.03
N SER A 33 3.92 -0.46 22.70
CA SER A 33 3.92 -1.59 23.64
C SER A 33 5.29 -2.27 23.61
N PRO A 34 5.53 -3.28 24.45
CA PRO A 34 6.76 -4.06 24.37
C PRO A 34 6.99 -4.78 23.03
N THR A 35 5.98 -4.88 22.16
CA THR A 35 6.07 -5.62 20.90
C THR A 35 5.50 -4.88 19.69
N ALA A 36 4.81 -3.75 19.87
CA ALA A 36 4.18 -3.05 18.75
C ALA A 36 4.26 -1.52 18.85
N LEU A 37 4.31 -0.87 17.69
CA LEU A 37 4.20 0.56 17.47
C LEU A 37 2.99 0.84 16.59
N LEU A 38 2.18 1.83 16.99
CA LEU A 38 1.06 2.32 16.20
C LEU A 38 1.33 3.76 15.78
N LEU A 39 1.29 4.01 14.47
CA LEU A 39 1.24 5.35 13.90
C LEU A 39 -0.19 5.80 13.74
N VAL A 40 -0.47 7.09 13.97
CA VAL A 40 -1.80 7.67 13.71
C VAL A 40 -1.81 8.46 12.40
N THR A 41 -2.83 8.21 11.60
CA THR A 41 -3.04 8.85 10.28
C THR A 41 -3.79 10.18 10.37
N GLY A 42 -3.81 10.95 9.28
CA GLY A 42 -4.67 12.14 9.11
C GLY A 42 -4.02 13.49 9.43
N THR A 43 -2.78 13.52 9.93
CA THR A 43 -2.07 14.79 10.22
C THR A 43 -0.75 14.91 9.46
N ALA A 44 0.18 13.98 9.66
CA ALA A 44 1.48 13.99 9.00
C ALA A 44 1.52 13.06 7.78
N LEU A 45 0.79 11.97 7.84
CA LEU A 45 0.69 10.96 6.79
C LEU A 45 -0.66 10.25 6.89
N ASP A 46 -1.13 9.75 5.76
CA ASP A 46 -2.09 8.66 5.66
C ASP A 46 -1.35 7.40 5.22
N VAL A 47 -2.03 6.25 5.27
CA VAL A 47 -1.44 4.98 4.87
C VAL A 47 -2.30 4.30 3.81
N PHE A 48 -1.69 4.05 2.65
CA PHE A 48 -2.30 3.24 1.60
C PHE A 48 -1.85 1.78 1.74
N GLU A 49 -2.77 0.91 2.13
CA GLU A 49 -2.55 -0.52 2.30
C GLU A 49 -3.13 -1.32 1.13
N VAL A 50 -2.37 -2.31 0.66
CA VAL A 50 -2.73 -3.15 -0.48
C VAL A 50 -2.22 -4.59 -0.29
N PRO A 51 -2.81 -5.59 -0.98
CA PRO A 51 -2.21 -6.92 -1.04
C PRO A 51 -0.82 -6.88 -1.69
N ALA A 52 0.10 -7.73 -1.26
CA ALA A 52 1.47 -7.78 -1.80
C ALA A 52 1.52 -7.99 -3.33
N THR A 53 0.50 -8.64 -3.91
CA THR A 53 0.37 -8.81 -5.37
C THR A 53 0.12 -7.51 -6.11
N VAL A 54 -0.55 -6.53 -5.48
CA VAL A 54 -0.78 -5.17 -5.98
C VAL A 54 0.44 -4.31 -5.65
N GLY A 55 0.94 -4.36 -4.42
CA GLY A 55 2.12 -3.60 -3.98
C GLY A 55 3.36 -3.86 -4.84
N ARG A 56 3.58 -5.10 -5.30
CA ARG A 56 4.66 -5.42 -6.26
C ARG A 56 4.53 -4.67 -7.58
N GLN A 57 3.31 -4.47 -8.07
CA GLN A 57 3.08 -3.77 -9.33
C GLN A 57 3.22 -2.27 -9.18
N VAL A 58 2.69 -1.70 -8.08
CA VAL A 58 2.92 -0.29 -7.71
C VAL A 58 4.42 -0.01 -7.69
N CYS A 59 5.20 -0.87 -7.03
CA CYS A 59 6.66 -0.74 -7.01
C CYS A 59 7.30 -0.84 -8.39
N SER A 60 6.77 -1.66 -9.29
CA SER A 60 7.28 -1.73 -10.68
C SER A 60 7.07 -0.39 -11.37
N HIS A 61 5.84 0.14 -11.30
CA HIS A 61 5.49 1.41 -11.93
C HIS A 61 6.28 2.59 -11.34
N LEU A 62 6.45 2.66 -10.02
CA LEU A 62 7.26 3.69 -9.37
C LEU A 62 8.73 3.61 -9.77
N ARG A 63 9.29 2.40 -9.92
CA ARG A 63 10.68 2.24 -10.40
C ARG A 63 10.85 2.69 -11.84
N ASP A 64 9.88 2.40 -12.70
CA ASP A 64 9.90 2.82 -14.11
C ASP A 64 9.89 4.36 -14.24
N THR A 65 9.35 5.06 -13.24
CA THR A 65 9.37 6.54 -13.15
C THR A 65 10.50 7.09 -12.27
N GLY A 66 11.43 6.24 -11.81
CA GLY A 66 12.59 6.64 -11.00
C GLY A 66 12.28 6.98 -9.54
N SER A 67 11.09 6.63 -9.04
CA SER A 67 10.65 6.94 -7.68
C SER A 67 10.93 5.80 -6.70
N VAL A 68 11.50 6.13 -5.54
CA VAL A 68 11.70 5.23 -4.41
C VAL A 68 10.97 5.80 -3.20
N VAL A 69 10.17 4.97 -2.55
CA VAL A 69 9.28 5.38 -1.44
C VAL A 69 9.36 4.38 -0.29
N PRO A 70 9.08 4.79 0.96
CA PRO A 70 9.00 3.86 2.07
C PRO A 70 7.89 2.82 1.85
N ILE A 71 8.15 1.58 2.24
CA ILE A 71 7.20 0.47 2.09
C ILE A 71 7.35 -0.46 3.27
N ALA A 72 6.28 -0.68 4.01
CA ALA A 72 6.21 -1.73 5.02
C ALA A 72 5.48 -2.95 4.47
N ALA A 73 5.76 -4.12 5.04
CA ALA A 73 5.02 -5.35 4.80
C ALA A 73 4.59 -5.96 6.13
N THR A 74 3.36 -6.43 6.16
CA THR A 74 2.80 -7.23 7.25
C THR A 74 3.11 -8.72 7.00
N PRO A 75 3.15 -9.54 8.07
CA PRO A 75 3.34 -10.98 7.90
C PRO A 75 2.16 -11.68 7.20
N THR A 76 0.98 -11.06 7.21
CA THR A 76 -0.23 -11.57 6.55
C THR A 76 -0.27 -11.29 5.05
N GLY A 77 0.76 -10.64 4.50
CA GLY A 77 0.91 -10.42 3.06
C GLY A 77 0.30 -9.12 2.53
N ALA A 78 -0.04 -8.17 3.40
CA ALA A 78 -0.36 -6.81 3.01
C ALA A 78 0.90 -5.94 3.03
N TRP A 79 0.97 -4.98 2.12
CA TRP A 79 2.00 -3.94 2.09
C TRP A 79 1.33 -2.60 2.31
N TRP A 80 2.02 -1.69 2.95
CA TRP A 80 1.52 -0.33 3.09
C TRP A 80 2.57 0.72 2.74
N PHE A 81 2.07 1.83 2.19
CA PHE A 81 2.81 3.00 1.74
C PHE A 81 2.36 4.22 2.54
N PRO A 82 3.27 4.97 3.18
CA PRO A 82 2.90 6.30 3.69
C PRO A 82 2.58 7.19 2.49
N VAL A 83 1.59 8.05 2.66
CA VAL A 83 1.16 9.03 1.65
C VAL A 83 0.78 10.34 2.31
N THR A 84 0.84 11.45 1.58
CA THR A 84 0.39 12.75 2.10
C THR A 84 -1.07 12.65 2.55
N PRO A 85 -1.45 13.30 3.67
CA PRO A 85 -2.78 13.15 4.23
C PRO A 85 -3.86 13.85 3.39
N GLY A 86 -5.10 13.39 3.53
CA GLY A 86 -6.29 14.05 2.97
C GLY A 86 -6.68 13.61 1.56
N ALA A 87 -6.01 12.60 1.01
CA ALA A 87 -6.40 12.02 -0.27
C ALA A 87 -7.70 11.23 -0.16
N VAL A 88 -8.37 11.06 -1.31
CA VAL A 88 -9.57 10.25 -1.44
C VAL A 88 -9.25 9.04 -2.29
N LEU A 89 -9.54 7.84 -1.79
CA LEU A 89 -9.32 6.60 -2.54
C LEU A 89 -10.14 6.64 -3.86
N PRO A 90 -9.51 6.54 -5.05
CA PRO A 90 -10.20 6.48 -6.33
C PRO A 90 -11.20 5.33 -6.41
N ALA A 91 -12.31 5.53 -7.14
CA ALA A 91 -13.40 4.55 -7.20
C ALA A 91 -12.92 3.16 -7.69
N GLU A 92 -12.06 3.12 -8.70
CA GLU A 92 -11.50 1.88 -9.25
C GLU A 92 -10.64 1.08 -8.25
N LEU A 93 -10.13 1.73 -7.19
CA LEU A 93 -9.39 1.07 -6.11
C LEU A 93 -10.30 0.61 -4.97
N ARG A 94 -11.50 1.19 -4.82
CA ARG A 94 -12.43 0.85 -3.73
C ARG A 94 -13.01 -0.56 -3.87
N ASP A 95 -13.17 -1.03 -5.09
CA ASP A 95 -13.74 -2.35 -5.38
C ASP A 95 -12.68 -3.47 -5.33
N VAL A 96 -11.41 -3.12 -5.07
CA VAL A 96 -10.31 -4.09 -5.03
C VAL A 96 -10.17 -4.64 -3.62
N GLU A 97 -10.35 -5.94 -3.48
CA GLU A 97 -10.24 -6.62 -2.19
C GLU A 97 -8.86 -6.37 -1.53
N GLY A 98 -8.89 -6.00 -0.25
CA GLY A 98 -7.69 -5.74 0.55
C GLY A 98 -7.01 -4.40 0.27
N VAL A 99 -7.58 -3.53 -0.57
CA VAL A 99 -7.09 -2.16 -0.77
C VAL A 99 -7.82 -1.21 0.18
N VAL A 100 -7.04 -0.49 0.99
CA VAL A 100 -7.57 0.44 2.00
C VAL A 100 -6.71 1.70 2.03
N LEU A 101 -7.35 2.86 2.19
CA LEU A 101 -6.68 4.11 2.54
C LEU A 101 -7.04 4.45 3.98
N HIS A 102 -6.10 4.27 4.90
CA HIS A 102 -6.24 4.61 6.31
C HIS A 102 -5.99 6.10 6.49
N THR A 103 -7.02 6.80 6.96
CA THR A 103 -7.01 8.26 7.17
C THR A 103 -7.68 8.60 8.50
N ALA A 104 -7.76 9.90 8.79
CA ALA A 104 -8.66 10.45 9.82
C ALA A 104 -8.49 9.83 11.22
N GLY A 105 -7.23 9.68 11.66
CA GLY A 105 -6.91 9.18 13.00
C GLY A 105 -6.90 7.66 13.12
N ALA A 106 -7.03 6.92 12.01
CA ALA A 106 -6.82 5.48 12.01
C ALA A 106 -5.39 5.15 12.51
N ALA A 107 -5.28 4.12 13.35
CA ALA A 107 -4.01 3.64 13.87
C ALA A 107 -3.50 2.45 13.04
N VAL A 108 -2.25 2.52 12.58
CA VAL A 108 -1.63 1.51 11.72
C VAL A 108 -0.39 0.92 12.40
N LEU A 109 -0.22 -0.40 12.33
CA LEU A 109 0.97 -1.08 12.82
C LEU A 109 2.19 -0.71 11.97
N ALA A 110 3.20 -0.15 12.65
CA ALA A 110 4.45 0.26 12.03
C ALA A 110 5.57 -0.75 12.30
N PRO A 111 6.52 -0.93 11.38
CA PRO A 111 7.74 -1.64 11.69
C PRO A 111 8.50 -0.99 12.87
N PRO A 112 9.23 -1.76 13.70
CA PRO A 112 9.41 -3.21 13.60
C PRO A 112 8.41 -4.03 14.44
N SER A 113 7.11 -3.72 14.45
CA SER A 113 6.13 -4.44 15.29
C SER A 113 6.07 -5.95 15.09
N GLU A 114 5.91 -6.70 16.17
CA GLU A 114 5.67 -8.14 16.21
C GLU A 114 4.19 -8.41 16.52
N VAL A 115 3.59 -9.27 15.70
CA VAL A 115 2.22 -9.79 15.84
C VAL A 115 2.26 -11.32 15.83
N ALA A 116 1.13 -11.97 16.12
CA ALA A 116 1.06 -13.43 16.22
C ALA A 116 1.59 -14.17 14.97
N ASP A 117 1.35 -13.60 13.79
CA ASP A 117 1.76 -14.20 12.51
C ASP A 117 3.20 -13.83 12.08
N GLY A 118 3.91 -13.01 12.87
CA GLY A 118 5.28 -12.59 12.61
C GLY A 118 5.49 -11.08 12.66
N TRP A 119 6.29 -10.55 11.74
CA TRP A 119 6.87 -9.22 11.87
C TRP A 119 6.39 -8.27 10.80
N VAL A 120 5.94 -7.10 11.23
CA VAL A 120 5.79 -5.93 10.36
C VAL A 120 7.18 -5.36 10.12
N HIS A 121 7.65 -5.37 8.88
CA HIS A 121 9.02 -5.00 8.54
C HIS A 121 9.06 -4.02 7.37
N TRP A 122 10.13 -3.21 7.32
CA TRP A 122 10.41 -2.37 6.17
C TRP A 122 10.88 -3.23 4.98
N ARG A 123 10.20 -3.09 3.84
CA ARG A 123 10.74 -3.49 2.53
C ARG A 123 11.64 -2.39 1.95
N VAL A 124 11.25 -1.14 2.17
CA VAL A 124 12.07 0.05 1.91
C VAL A 124 11.94 0.93 3.15
N ALA A 125 13.05 1.10 3.87
CA ALA A 125 13.05 1.86 5.12
C ALA A 125 12.90 3.36 4.86
N PRO A 126 12.16 4.11 5.69
CA PRO A 126 11.98 5.55 5.52
C PRO A 126 13.29 6.33 5.56
N ALA A 127 14.29 5.86 6.32
CA ALA A 127 15.65 6.41 6.34
C ALA A 127 16.29 6.51 4.94
N LEU A 128 15.99 5.60 4.01
CA LEU A 128 16.52 5.63 2.63
C LEU A 128 15.93 6.78 1.79
N THR A 129 14.82 7.35 2.24
CA THR A 129 14.10 8.46 1.59
C THR A 129 14.13 9.74 2.43
N GLY A 130 14.87 9.73 3.54
CA GLY A 130 14.91 10.84 4.51
C GLY A 130 13.55 11.11 5.15
N TYR A 131 12.74 10.06 5.37
CA TYR A 131 11.39 10.14 5.96
C TYR A 131 10.39 11.00 5.16
N ARG A 132 10.70 11.31 3.90
CA ARG A 132 9.78 12.04 3.03
C ARG A 132 8.53 11.21 2.79
N VAL A 133 7.38 11.78 3.14
CA VAL A 133 6.07 11.22 2.81
C VAL A 133 5.79 11.49 1.31
N PRO A 134 5.63 10.43 0.48
CA PRO A 134 5.27 10.57 -0.93
C PRO A 134 3.91 11.23 -1.12
N ASP A 135 3.73 11.93 -2.24
CA ASP A 135 2.43 12.45 -2.65
C ASP A 135 1.44 11.29 -2.87
N ALA A 136 0.28 11.38 -2.23
CA ALA A 136 -0.78 10.39 -2.33
C ALA A 136 -1.23 10.17 -3.78
N ASP A 137 -1.37 11.24 -4.57
CA ASP A 137 -1.81 11.12 -5.96
C ASP A 137 -0.82 10.28 -6.76
N THR A 138 0.48 10.45 -6.53
CA THR A 138 1.51 9.65 -7.22
C THR A 138 1.35 8.16 -6.94
N ILE A 139 1.14 7.79 -5.66
CA ILE A 139 1.01 6.38 -5.26
C ILE A 139 -0.32 5.78 -5.74
N LEU A 140 -1.42 6.52 -5.60
CA LEU A 140 -2.75 6.05 -5.98
C LEU A 140 -2.90 5.93 -7.50
N HIS A 141 -2.33 6.86 -8.28
CA HIS A 141 -2.28 6.73 -9.74
C HIS A 141 -1.43 5.53 -10.18
N ALA A 142 -0.26 5.32 -9.57
CA ALA A 142 0.56 4.15 -9.86
C ALA A 142 -0.18 2.83 -9.56
N ALA A 143 -1.00 2.80 -8.50
CA ALA A 143 -1.85 1.64 -8.18
C ALA A 143 -2.97 1.44 -9.19
N ALA A 144 -3.68 2.50 -9.58
CA ALA A 144 -4.71 2.45 -10.61
C ALA A 144 -4.15 1.93 -11.95
N ASP A 145 -3.03 2.50 -12.41
CA ASP A 145 -2.40 2.10 -13.67
C ASP A 145 -1.89 0.66 -13.63
N ALA A 146 -1.34 0.23 -12.50
CA ALA A 146 -0.92 -1.15 -12.30
C ALA A 146 -2.08 -2.16 -12.41
N LEU A 147 -3.29 -1.79 -12.00
CA LEU A 147 -4.47 -2.63 -12.13
C LEU A 147 -5.02 -2.64 -13.56
N ARG A 148 -5.11 -1.48 -14.22
CA ARG A 148 -5.53 -1.36 -15.63
C ARG A 148 -4.64 -2.20 -16.54
N TRP A 149 -3.32 -2.06 -16.38
CA TRP A 149 -2.31 -2.82 -17.11
C TRP A 149 -2.40 -4.35 -16.88
N ARG A 150 -2.96 -4.76 -15.74
CA ARG A 150 -3.26 -6.18 -15.44
C ARG A 150 -4.53 -6.65 -16.14
N ALA A 151 -5.59 -5.85 -16.11
CA ALA A 151 -6.85 -6.13 -16.79
C ALA A 151 -6.64 -6.27 -18.32
N ASP A 152 -5.84 -5.39 -18.92
CA ASP A 152 -5.54 -5.41 -20.36
C ASP A 152 -4.79 -6.67 -20.80
N ARG A 153 -3.96 -7.22 -19.92
CA ARG A 153 -3.15 -8.41 -20.20
C ARG A 153 -3.85 -9.73 -19.87
N ASN A 154 -4.85 -9.68 -19.02
CA ASN A 154 -5.68 -10.82 -18.67
C ASN A 154 -7.15 -10.43 -18.86
N PRO A 155 -7.57 -10.14 -20.11
CA PRO A 155 -8.96 -9.82 -20.37
C PRO A 155 -9.80 -11.02 -19.94
N HIS A 156 -10.79 -10.78 -19.07
CA HIS A 156 -11.72 -11.83 -18.66
C HIS A 156 -12.29 -12.50 -19.92
N PRO A 157 -12.33 -13.84 -20.02
CA PRO A 157 -12.90 -14.54 -21.17
C PRO A 157 -14.42 -14.32 -21.36
N GLY A 158 -15.04 -13.44 -20.57
CA GLY A 158 -16.46 -13.07 -20.65
C GLY A 158 -16.74 -11.71 -21.30
N ALA A 159 -15.74 -10.92 -21.69
CA ALA A 159 -15.97 -9.65 -22.41
C ALA A 159 -16.31 -9.93 -23.89
N GLN A 160 -17.46 -10.55 -24.14
CA GLN A 160 -18.04 -10.61 -25.48
C GLN A 160 -18.30 -9.17 -25.96
N ARG A 161 -17.59 -8.77 -27.03
CA ARG A 161 -17.99 -7.62 -27.86
C ARG A 161 -19.46 -7.81 -28.24
N PRO A 162 -20.31 -6.78 -28.19
CA PRO A 162 -21.61 -6.87 -28.83
C PRO A 162 -21.39 -7.19 -30.30
N ALA A 163 -21.98 -8.31 -30.76
CA ALA A 163 -21.93 -8.72 -32.15
C ALA A 163 -22.44 -7.55 -32.99
N GLY A 164 -21.59 -7.09 -33.92
CA GLY A 164 -21.94 -6.03 -34.85
C GLY A 164 -23.27 -6.34 -35.53
N ALA A 165 -24.11 -5.32 -35.59
CA ALA A 165 -25.36 -5.34 -36.35
C ALA A 165 -25.11 -5.93 -37.74
N LEU A 166 -25.80 -7.03 -38.04
CA LEU A 166 -25.89 -7.57 -39.38
C LEU A 166 -26.51 -6.49 -40.26
N ALA A 167 -25.68 -5.84 -41.08
CA ALA A 167 -26.15 -5.06 -42.21
C ALA A 167 -26.85 -6.04 -43.16
N VAL A 168 -28.19 -6.09 -43.08
CA VAL A 168 -29.03 -6.78 -44.06
C VAL A 168 -28.80 -6.09 -45.40
N GLY A 169 -28.10 -6.80 -46.28
CA GLY A 169 -27.84 -6.37 -47.65
C GLY A 169 -29.14 -6.12 -48.41
N MET A 170 -29.25 -4.90 -48.91
CA MET A 170 -30.24 -4.45 -49.87
C MET A 170 -30.05 -5.25 -51.18
N ARG A 171 -30.99 -6.14 -51.52
CA ARG A 171 -31.04 -6.75 -52.85
C ARG A 171 -31.90 -5.88 -53.76
N SER A 172 -31.23 -5.07 -54.57
CA SER A 172 -31.79 -4.56 -55.81
C SER A 172 -31.88 -5.71 -56.82
N SER A 173 -33.08 -5.99 -57.31
CA SER A 173 -33.27 -6.63 -58.61
C SER A 173 -34.05 -5.68 -59.50
N LEU A 174 -33.36 -5.22 -60.54
CA LEU A 174 -33.90 -4.64 -61.76
C LEU A 174 -34.32 -5.80 -62.67
N MET A 175 -35.61 -5.84 -63.03
CA MET A 175 -36.23 -6.19 -64.32
C MET A 175 -37.67 -6.67 -64.10
#